data_AF-A0A662LS75-F1
#
_entry.id   AF-A0A662LS75-F1
#
_cell.length_a   1.000
_cell.length_b   1.000
_cell.length_c   1.000
_cell.angle_alpha   90.00
_cell.angle_beta   90.00
_cell.angle_gamma   90.00
#
_symmetry.space_group_name_H-M   'P 1'
#
loop_
_entity.id
_entity.type
_entity.pdbx_description
1 polymer ?
#
loop_
_entity_poly.entity_id
_entity_poly.type
_entity_poly.pdbx_seq_one_letter_code
_entity_poly.pdbx_strand_id
1 'polypeptide(L)'
;MNNSSGLLYQPKSEIRTVQSLGHIQFLNTFFNQVAPSNLQPGDIAFKHPEAFKGPVIIDHCLICTDYNASIDTYSFIEAHFHHGVQFRHEKRENLSTLTWGPYVRVISANDTQKQNAISFAKPQIGREFQNEWMNKKYNPTDLQNDSFADEWYCSELIWAAYYNCNNFFADDVGEKEYV
;
A
#
# COMPACT_ATOMS: atom_id res chain seq x y z
N MET A 1 41.68 39.06 13.86
CA MET A 1 40.92 38.69 12.64
C MET A 1 41.30 37.24 12.33
N ASN A 2 40.46 36.21 12.36
CA ASN A 2 39.01 36.06 12.48
C ASN A 2 38.71 34.77 13.27
N ASN A 3 37.77 34.85 14.21
CA ASN A 3 37.08 33.69 14.76
C ASN A 3 35.94 33.33 13.81
N SER A 4 35.93 32.11 13.28
CA SER A 4 34.76 31.54 12.60
C SER A 4 34.41 30.23 13.30
N SER A 5 33.57 30.35 14.31
CA SER A 5 32.82 29.26 14.93
C SER A 5 31.91 28.62 13.87
N GLY A 6 32.30 27.45 13.39
CA GLY A 6 31.44 26.59 12.58
C GLY A 6 30.27 26.11 13.43
N LEU A 7 29.09 26.67 13.19
CA LEU A 7 27.83 26.14 13.67
C LEU A 7 27.63 24.76 13.01
N LEU A 8 28.01 23.71 13.73
CA LEU A 8 27.54 22.35 13.47
C LEU A 8 26.01 22.39 13.59
N TYR A 9 25.33 22.31 12.44
CA TYR A 9 23.91 22.05 12.39
C TYR A 9 23.67 20.66 12.99
N GLN A 10 23.28 20.61 14.25
CA GLN A 10 22.69 19.41 14.82
C GLN A 10 21.21 19.42 14.45
N PRO A 11 20.72 18.47 13.64
CA PRO A 11 19.30 18.39 13.37
C PRO A 11 18.61 18.08 14.70
N LYS A 12 17.81 19.03 15.19
CA LYS A 12 16.89 18.80 16.29
C LYS A 12 16.03 17.60 15.94
N SER A 13 16.07 16.57 16.79
CA SER A 13 15.14 15.46 16.78
C SER A 13 13.74 15.97 17.16
N GLU A 14 13.09 16.67 16.24
CA GLU A 14 11.66 16.93 16.34
C GLU A 14 10.94 15.64 15.95
N ILE A 15 10.42 14.95 16.95
CA ILE A 15 9.43 13.89 16.79
C ILE A 15 8.20 14.56 16.17
N ARG A 16 8.15 14.61 14.83
CA ARG A 16 7.02 15.16 14.09
C ARG A 16 5.83 14.24 14.30
N THR A 17 4.86 14.77 15.02
CA THR A 17 3.56 14.19 15.32
C THR A 17 2.89 13.76 14.02
N VAL A 18 2.29 12.56 14.05
CA VAL A 18 1.49 11.97 12.98
C VAL A 18 0.54 13.02 12.40
N GLN A 19 0.77 13.44 11.15
CA GLN A 19 -0.12 14.36 10.45
C GLN A 19 -1.34 13.57 9.95
N SER A 20 -2.54 13.93 10.40
CA SER A 20 -3.77 13.48 9.76
C SER A 20 -4.19 14.51 8.71
N LEU A 21 -4.35 14.06 7.47
CA LEU A 21 -4.98 14.84 6.41
C LEU A 21 -6.39 14.30 6.26
N GLY A 22 -7.32 14.77 7.12
CA GLY A 22 -8.79 14.61 7.06
C GLY A 22 -9.38 13.19 7.03
N HIS A 23 -8.83 12.33 6.18
CA HIS A 23 -9.25 10.98 5.84
C HIS A 23 -8.11 9.96 5.96
N ILE A 24 -6.86 10.42 5.99
CA ILE A 24 -5.67 9.58 6.01
C ILE A 24 -4.77 9.95 7.20
N GLN A 25 -4.27 8.94 7.89
CA GLN A 25 -3.27 9.05 8.95
C GLN A 25 -1.97 8.37 8.50
N PHE A 26 -0.85 9.09 8.57
CA PHE A 26 0.47 8.49 8.37
C PHE A 26 0.90 7.71 9.61
N LEU A 27 1.16 6.40 9.48
CA LEU A 27 1.57 5.54 10.60
C LEU A 27 3.07 5.65 10.90
N ASN A 28 3.84 6.03 9.89
CA ASN A 28 5.21 6.49 10.04
C ASN A 28 5.43 7.74 9.20
N THR A 29 6.52 8.46 9.48
CA THR A 29 6.94 9.57 8.62
C THR A 29 8.04 9.08 7.68
N PHE A 30 8.19 9.71 6.51
CA PHE A 30 9.27 9.42 5.56
C PHE A 30 10.67 9.39 6.18
N PHE A 31 10.87 10.05 7.33
CA PHE A 31 12.14 10.14 8.04
C PHE A 31 12.28 9.17 9.22
N ASN A 32 11.22 8.43 9.57
CA ASN A 32 11.22 7.50 10.69
C ASN A 32 10.80 6.11 10.19
N GLN A 33 11.79 5.37 9.66
CA GLN A 33 11.63 4.07 8.98
C GLN A 33 11.40 2.88 9.93
N VAL A 34 10.91 3.14 11.14
CA VAL A 34 10.50 2.04 12.00
C VAL A 34 9.25 1.42 11.36
N ALA A 35 9.29 0.11 11.06
CA ALA A 35 8.09 -0.59 10.63
C ALA A 35 6.97 -0.32 11.66
N PRO A 36 5.79 0.11 11.22
CA PRO A 36 4.66 0.23 12.13
C PRO A 36 4.39 -1.15 12.72
N SER A 37 4.60 -1.29 14.04
CA SER A 37 4.39 -2.54 14.76
C SER A 37 2.92 -2.96 14.84
N ASN A 38 2.03 -2.18 14.24
CA ASN A 38 0.59 -2.19 14.41
C ASN A 38 -0.15 -1.93 13.08
N LEU A 39 0.41 -2.35 11.93
CA LEU A 39 -0.38 -2.43 10.70
C LEU A 39 -1.62 -3.29 10.94
N GLN A 40 -2.73 -2.83 10.39
CA GLN A 40 -4.04 -3.44 10.49
C GLN A 40 -4.58 -3.73 9.07
N PRO A 41 -5.52 -4.68 8.95
CA PRO A 41 -6.27 -4.87 7.72
C PRO A 41 -6.84 -3.54 7.19
N GLY A 42 -6.55 -3.22 5.94
CA GLY A 42 -6.90 -1.99 5.25
C GLY A 42 -5.81 -0.90 5.29
N ASP A 43 -4.78 -1.02 6.12
CA ASP A 43 -3.67 -0.09 6.02
C ASP A 43 -2.97 -0.23 4.66
N ILE A 44 -2.55 0.89 4.08
CA ILE A 44 -1.86 0.91 2.79
C ILE A 44 -0.37 1.05 3.06
N ALA A 45 0.40 0.11 2.53
CA ALA A 45 1.86 0.17 2.52
C ALA A 45 2.33 0.70 1.17
N PHE A 46 3.25 1.65 1.19
CA PHE A 46 3.94 2.12 -0.01
C PHE A 46 5.34 1.50 -0.08
N LYS A 47 5.86 1.40 -1.30
CA LYS A 47 7.27 1.06 -1.55
C LYS A 47 7.94 2.14 -2.37
N HIS A 48 9.25 2.17 -2.20
CA HIS A 48 10.19 2.93 -3.01
C HIS A 48 10.88 2.00 -4.00
N PRO A 49 11.29 2.51 -5.17
CA PRO A 49 11.94 1.70 -6.18
C PRO A 49 13.25 1.13 -5.67
N GLU A 50 13.45 -0.17 -5.85
CA GLU A 50 14.68 -0.85 -5.42
C GLU A 50 15.93 -0.26 -6.08
N ALA A 51 15.78 0.22 -7.32
CA ALA A 51 16.84 0.88 -8.10
C ALA A 51 17.21 2.28 -7.58
N PHE A 52 16.33 2.95 -6.84
CA PHE A 52 16.57 4.28 -6.28
C PHE A 52 16.60 4.21 -4.76
N LYS A 53 17.81 4.22 -4.20
CA LYS A 53 18.02 4.25 -2.74
C LYS A 53 17.70 5.64 -2.19
N GLY A 54 16.42 5.95 -2.03
CA GLY A 54 15.97 7.19 -1.39
C GLY A 54 14.44 7.28 -1.26
N PRO A 55 13.91 7.76 -0.12
CA PRO A 55 12.49 7.74 0.20
C PRO A 55 11.63 8.77 -0.55
N VAL A 56 12.14 9.31 -1.67
CA VAL A 56 11.57 10.49 -2.33
C VAL A 56 10.54 10.11 -3.39
N ILE A 57 10.63 8.90 -3.95
CA ILE A 57 9.74 8.43 -5.01
C ILE A 57 9.00 7.19 -4.51
N ILE A 58 7.68 7.27 -4.46
CA ILE A 58 6.81 6.11 -4.26
C ILE A 58 6.52 5.53 -5.64
N ASP A 59 6.82 4.25 -5.85
CA ASP A 59 6.58 3.56 -7.12
C ASP A 59 5.50 2.49 -7.02
N HIS A 60 5.12 2.10 -5.80
CA HIS A 60 4.21 0.98 -5.60
C HIS A 60 3.41 1.10 -4.31
N CYS A 61 2.22 0.51 -4.28
CA CYS A 61 1.37 0.46 -3.09
C CYS A 61 0.58 -0.84 -2.98
N LEU A 62 0.33 -1.25 -1.75
CA LEU A 62 -0.31 -2.51 -1.40
C LEU A 62 -1.29 -2.28 -0.24
N ILE A 63 -2.36 -3.07 -0.17
CA ILE A 63 -3.30 -3.08 0.96
C ILE A 63 -2.98 -4.25 1.90
N CYS A 64 -2.81 -3.97 3.18
CA CYS A 64 -2.61 -4.97 4.22
C CYS A 64 -3.92 -5.76 4.42
N THR A 65 -3.84 -7.09 4.39
CA THR A 65 -5.00 -7.95 4.60
C THR A 65 -5.02 -8.60 5.97
N ASP A 66 -3.86 -9.01 6.47
CA ASP A 66 -3.75 -9.69 7.77
C ASP A 66 -2.30 -9.70 8.30
N TYR A 67 -2.14 -10.10 9.56
CA TYR A 67 -0.88 -10.37 10.21
C TYR A 67 -0.87 -11.73 10.91
N ASN A 68 -0.01 -12.63 10.47
CA ASN A 68 0.18 -13.92 11.11
C ASN A 68 1.27 -13.83 12.18
N ALA A 69 0.86 -13.81 13.44
CA ALA A 69 1.76 -13.70 14.59
C ALA A 69 2.64 -14.94 14.82
N SER A 70 2.25 -16.12 14.33
CA SER A 70 3.02 -17.36 14.54
C SER A 70 4.33 -17.39 13.72
N ILE A 71 4.36 -16.67 12.59
CA ILE A 71 5.51 -16.59 11.68
C ILE A 71 5.96 -15.15 11.42
N ASP A 72 5.49 -14.20 12.24
CA ASP A 72 5.81 -12.76 12.18
C ASP A 72 5.73 -12.15 10.77
N THR A 73 4.65 -12.48 10.05
CA THR A 73 4.49 -12.17 8.62
C THR A 73 3.19 -11.42 8.37
N TYR A 74 3.29 -10.31 7.64
CA TYR A 74 2.15 -9.58 7.09
C TYR A 74 1.78 -10.10 5.71
N SER A 75 0.48 -10.08 5.43
CA SER A 75 -0.06 -10.38 4.11
C SER A 75 -0.62 -9.11 3.48
N PHE A 76 -0.33 -8.92 2.20
CA PHE A 76 -0.78 -7.78 1.40
C PHE A 76 -1.39 -8.26 0.08
N ILE A 77 -2.26 -7.46 -0.51
CA ILE A 77 -2.65 -7.58 -1.92
C ILE A 77 -2.01 -6.43 -2.70
N GLU A 78 -1.42 -6.76 -3.85
CA GLU A 78 -0.78 -5.82 -4.77
C GLU A 78 -1.12 -6.13 -6.22
N ALA A 79 -1.07 -5.13 -7.11
CA ALA A 79 -0.99 -5.33 -8.56
C ALA A 79 0.47 -5.09 -9.01
N HIS A 80 1.20 -6.17 -9.27
CA HIS A 80 2.62 -6.15 -9.57
C HIS A 80 2.89 -6.27 -11.08
N PHE A 81 3.79 -5.43 -11.62
CA PHE A 81 4.08 -5.36 -13.06
C PHE A 81 4.36 -6.70 -13.74
N HIS A 82 5.09 -7.61 -13.07
CA HIS A 82 5.42 -8.93 -13.64
C HIS A 82 4.47 -10.06 -13.27
N HIS A 83 3.61 -9.88 -12.26
CA HIS A 83 2.84 -10.99 -11.67
C HIS A 83 1.34 -10.73 -11.61
N GLY A 84 0.89 -9.55 -12.07
CA GLY A 84 -0.49 -9.15 -11.94
C GLY A 84 -0.91 -8.95 -10.48
N VAL A 85 -2.20 -9.12 -10.20
CA VAL A 85 -2.73 -9.02 -8.84
C VAL A 85 -2.43 -10.29 -8.06
N GLN A 86 -1.78 -10.15 -6.90
CA GLN A 86 -1.33 -11.29 -6.11
C GLN A 86 -1.34 -10.99 -4.61
N PHE A 87 -1.24 -12.05 -3.80
CA PHE A 87 -0.80 -11.92 -2.42
C PHE A 87 0.72 -11.71 -2.36
N ARG A 88 1.14 -10.86 -1.43
CA ARG A 88 2.54 -10.68 -1.05
C ARG A 88 2.66 -10.90 0.46
N HIS A 89 3.58 -11.77 0.85
CA HIS A 89 3.87 -12.06 2.25
C HIS A 89 5.23 -11.48 2.64
N GLU A 90 5.27 -10.71 3.71
CA GLU A 90 6.49 -10.04 4.16
C GLU A 90 6.68 -10.14 5.66
N LYS A 91 7.88 -10.51 6.07
CA LYS A 91 8.24 -10.48 7.48
C LYS A 91 8.22 -9.06 8.00
N ARG A 92 7.81 -8.88 9.26
CA ARG A 92 7.80 -7.57 9.93
C ARG A 92 9.16 -6.85 9.84
N GLU A 93 10.26 -7.58 9.94
CA GLU A 93 11.61 -6.99 9.85
C GLU A 93 11.88 -6.32 8.50
N ASN A 94 11.36 -6.85 7.39
CA ASN A 94 11.55 -6.30 6.04
C ASN A 94 10.86 -4.94 5.87
N LEU A 95 9.77 -4.72 6.60
CA LEU A 95 8.99 -3.49 6.59
C LEU A 95 9.74 -2.28 7.20
N SER A 96 10.90 -2.50 7.83
CA SER A 96 11.74 -1.41 8.37
C SER A 96 12.85 -0.98 7.41
N THR A 97 12.91 -1.54 6.20
CA THR A 97 13.98 -1.25 5.23
C THR A 97 13.69 0.02 4.43
N LEU A 98 14.73 0.60 3.81
CA LEU A 98 14.65 1.83 3.01
C LEU A 98 13.69 1.74 1.80
N THR A 99 13.33 0.54 1.36
CA THR A 99 12.43 0.30 0.23
C THR A 99 10.95 0.29 0.62
N TRP A 100 10.65 0.32 1.92
CA TRP A 100 9.30 0.31 2.42
C TRP A 100 8.93 1.62 3.12
N GLY A 101 7.65 1.95 3.03
CA GLY A 101 7.08 3.16 3.57
C GLY A 101 6.81 4.22 2.49
N PRO A 102 6.05 5.27 2.85
CA PRO A 102 5.34 5.43 4.12
C PRO A 102 4.21 4.39 4.28
N TYR A 103 3.64 4.32 5.47
CA TYR A 103 2.43 3.54 5.73
C TYR A 103 1.30 4.47 6.11
N VAL A 104 0.10 4.17 5.63
CA VAL A 104 -1.07 5.01 5.88
C VAL A 104 -2.28 4.20 6.31
N ARG A 105 -3.09 4.80 7.18
CA ARG A 105 -4.39 4.31 7.59
C ARG A 105 -5.48 5.21 7.06
N VAL A 106 -6.47 4.63 6.41
CA VAL A 106 -7.68 5.36 5.98
C VAL A 106 -8.61 5.51 7.17
N ILE A 107 -8.41 6.57 7.96
CA ILE A 107 -9.15 6.82 9.21
C ILE A 107 -10.61 7.23 8.99
N SER A 108 -10.98 7.63 7.76
CA SER A 108 -12.38 7.86 7.40
C SER A 108 -13.15 6.57 7.10
N ALA A 109 -12.46 5.43 6.94
CA ALA A 109 -13.08 4.14 6.76
C ALA A 109 -13.14 3.40 8.11
N ASN A 110 -14.32 2.90 8.46
CA ASN A 110 -14.46 1.99 9.60
C ASN A 110 -13.95 0.58 9.25
N ASP A 111 -13.92 -0.32 10.23
CA ASP A 111 -13.35 -1.66 10.03
C ASP A 111 -14.14 -2.48 9.01
N THR A 112 -15.47 -2.35 8.96
CA THR A 112 -16.30 -2.99 7.92
C THR A 112 -15.93 -2.51 6.52
N GLN A 113 -15.75 -1.19 6.33
CA GLN A 113 -15.35 -0.63 5.04
C GLN A 113 -13.95 -1.08 4.64
N LYS A 114 -12.99 -1.14 5.57
CA LYS A 114 -11.65 -1.68 5.30
C LYS A 114 -11.71 -3.15 4.87
N GLN A 115 -12.54 -3.96 5.55
CA GLN A 115 -12.76 -5.35 5.15
C GLN A 115 -13.41 -5.46 3.77
N ASN A 116 -14.44 -4.65 3.47
CA ASN A 116 -15.05 -4.61 2.14
C ASN A 116 -14.05 -4.22 1.05
N ALA A 117 -13.13 -3.28 1.32
CA ALA A 117 -12.07 -2.93 0.39
C ALA A 117 -11.13 -4.12 0.13
N ILE A 118 -10.75 -4.86 1.18
CA ILE A 118 -9.98 -6.10 1.04
C ILE A 118 -10.77 -7.15 0.24
N SER A 119 -12.05 -7.37 0.56
CA SER A 119 -12.92 -8.32 -0.12
C SER A 119 -13.20 -7.95 -1.58
N PHE A 120 -13.15 -6.66 -1.95
CA PHE A 120 -13.13 -6.23 -3.35
C PHE A 120 -11.84 -6.65 -4.07
N ALA A 121 -10.69 -6.51 -3.41
CA ALA A 121 -9.38 -6.78 -3.98
C ALA A 121 -9.09 -8.28 -4.14
N LYS A 122 -9.55 -9.13 -3.21
CA LYS A 122 -9.37 -10.60 -3.25
C LYS A 122 -9.77 -11.26 -4.59
N PRO A 123 -10.97 -11.05 -5.15
CA PRO A 123 -11.36 -11.65 -6.44
C PRO A 123 -10.62 -11.07 -7.65
N GLN A 124 -9.78 -10.06 -7.46
CA GLN A 124 -8.92 -9.56 -8.54
C GLN A 124 -7.62 -10.38 -8.66
N ILE A 125 -7.27 -11.21 -7.66
CA ILE A 125 -6.07 -12.05 -7.69
C ILE A 125 -6.05 -12.92 -8.96
N GLY A 126 -4.89 -12.92 -9.63
CA GLY A 126 -4.68 -13.59 -10.91
C GLY A 126 -4.94 -12.71 -12.13
N ARG A 127 -5.50 -11.50 -11.99
CA ARG A 127 -5.67 -10.54 -13.09
C ARG A 127 -4.34 -9.89 -13.45
N GLU A 128 -4.18 -9.52 -14.72
CA GLU A 128 -2.93 -8.96 -15.23
C GLU A 128 -2.69 -7.51 -14.76
N PHE A 129 -1.43 -7.10 -14.83
CA PHE A 129 -1.05 -5.72 -14.54
C PHE A 129 -1.30 -4.85 -15.77
N GLN A 130 -1.93 -3.69 -15.57
CA GLN A 130 -2.23 -2.77 -16.65
C GLN A 130 -0.98 -2.02 -17.13
N ASN A 131 -0.45 -2.46 -18.27
CA ASN A 131 0.75 -1.86 -18.88
C ASN A 131 0.43 -0.62 -19.75
N GLU A 132 -0.85 -0.40 -20.08
CA GLU A 132 -1.27 0.69 -20.95
C GLU A 132 -1.57 1.97 -20.18
N TRP A 133 -0.83 3.03 -20.52
CA TRP A 133 -0.81 4.30 -19.78
C TRP A 133 -1.50 5.46 -20.52
N MET A 134 -1.69 5.35 -21.84
CA MET A 134 -2.17 6.46 -22.67
C MET A 134 -3.69 6.51 -22.95
N ASN A 135 -4.45 5.46 -22.62
CA ASN A 135 -5.91 5.39 -22.91
C ASN A 135 -6.73 4.91 -21.71
N LYS A 136 -6.48 5.46 -20.52
CA LYS A 136 -7.16 5.00 -19.29
C LYS A 136 -8.62 5.46 -19.23
N LYS A 137 -9.56 4.52 -19.12
CA LYS A 137 -10.91 4.78 -18.61
C LYS A 137 -11.27 3.68 -17.61
N TYR A 138 -11.15 3.97 -16.32
CA TYR A 138 -11.63 3.05 -15.29
C TYR A 138 -13.14 2.81 -15.46
N ASN A 139 -13.49 1.69 -16.08
CA ASN A 139 -14.83 1.15 -16.07
C ASN A 139 -14.74 -0.38 -16.17
N PRO A 140 -14.72 -1.10 -15.04
CA PRO A 140 -14.56 -2.56 -15.03
C PRO A 140 -15.73 -3.32 -15.68
N THR A 141 -16.76 -2.61 -16.14
CA THR A 141 -17.90 -3.17 -16.87
C THR A 141 -17.88 -2.86 -18.36
N ASP A 142 -16.94 -2.02 -18.84
CA ASP A 142 -16.80 -1.62 -20.24
C ASP A 142 -15.74 -2.44 -20.98
N LEU A 143 -15.77 -3.76 -20.80
CA LEU A 143 -14.90 -4.69 -21.54
C LEU A 143 -15.12 -4.63 -23.06
N GLN A 144 -16.20 -3.98 -23.50
CA GLN A 144 -16.54 -3.82 -24.91
C GLN A 144 -15.75 -2.69 -25.58
N ASN A 145 -15.44 -1.61 -24.87
CA ASN A 145 -14.71 -0.46 -25.43
C ASN A 145 -13.35 -0.21 -24.76
N ASP A 146 -13.08 -0.83 -23.62
CA ASP A 146 -11.81 -0.80 -22.92
C ASP A 146 -11.35 -2.24 -22.64
N SER A 147 -10.40 -2.71 -23.46
CA SER A 147 -9.80 -4.04 -23.30
C SER A 147 -8.96 -4.18 -22.03
N PHE A 148 -8.74 -3.09 -21.30
CA PHE A 148 -7.94 -3.05 -20.06
C PHE A 148 -8.80 -2.84 -18.83
N ALA A 149 -10.13 -2.83 -18.97
CA ALA A 149 -11.07 -2.60 -17.88
C ALA A 149 -10.96 -3.62 -16.72
N ASP A 150 -10.40 -4.81 -16.98
CA ASP A 150 -10.14 -5.85 -15.97
C ASP A 150 -8.67 -5.99 -15.54
N GLU A 151 -7.79 -5.12 -16.03
CA GLU A 151 -6.39 -5.04 -15.62
C GLU A 151 -6.20 -3.99 -14.53
N TRP A 152 -5.12 -4.11 -13.76
CA TRP A 152 -4.88 -3.22 -12.62
C TRP A 152 -3.45 -2.71 -12.58
N TYR A 153 -3.26 -1.40 -12.37
CA TYR A 153 -2.01 -0.90 -11.78
C TYR A 153 -2.18 -0.69 -10.28
N CYS A 154 -1.06 -0.64 -9.55
CA CYS A 154 -1.04 -0.75 -8.09
C CYS A 154 -1.98 0.23 -7.38
N SER A 155 -1.92 1.52 -7.72
CA SER A 155 -2.75 2.55 -7.08
C SER A 155 -4.20 2.56 -7.54
N GLU A 156 -4.50 2.08 -8.75
CA GLU A 156 -5.89 1.91 -9.21
C GLU A 156 -6.60 0.80 -8.47
N LEU A 157 -5.93 -0.33 -8.23
CA LEU A 157 -6.50 -1.42 -7.43
C LEU A 157 -6.86 -0.91 -6.02
N ILE A 158 -5.96 -0.18 -5.36
CA ILE A 158 -6.19 0.34 -4.01
C ILE A 158 -7.30 1.40 -4.01
N TRP A 159 -7.30 2.30 -5.01
CA TRP A 159 -8.35 3.31 -5.15
C TRP A 159 -9.72 2.66 -5.39
N ALA A 160 -9.81 1.68 -6.30
CA ALA A 160 -11.05 0.97 -6.61
C ALA A 160 -11.58 0.18 -5.42
N ALA A 161 -10.69 -0.44 -4.64
CA ALA A 161 -11.04 -1.12 -3.39
C ALA A 161 -11.72 -0.17 -2.40
N TYR A 162 -11.13 1.00 -2.16
CA TYR A 162 -11.70 2.00 -1.26
C TYR A 162 -12.90 2.75 -1.84
N TYR A 163 -12.99 2.92 -3.16
CA TYR A 163 -14.16 3.47 -3.83
C TYR A 163 -15.38 2.56 -3.62
N ASN A 164 -15.17 1.26 -3.65
CA ASN A 164 -16.21 0.24 -3.47
C ASN A 164 -16.41 -0.21 -2.02
N CYS A 165 -15.77 0.41 -1.03
CA CYS A 165 -15.79 -0.08 0.36
C CYS A 165 -17.15 -0.04 1.06
N ASN A 166 -18.14 0.64 0.49
CA ASN A 166 -19.52 0.66 0.98
C ASN A 166 -20.36 -0.51 0.44
N ASN A 167 -19.84 -1.26 -0.53
CA ASN A 167 -20.49 -2.44 -1.10
C ASN A 167 -20.04 -3.69 -0.33
N PHE A 168 -20.94 -4.66 -0.23
CA PHE A 168 -20.64 -5.97 0.33
C PHE A 168 -20.14 -6.90 -0.80
N PHE A 169 -19.03 -7.59 -0.55
CA PHE A 169 -18.47 -8.61 -1.43
C PHE A 169 -18.39 -9.91 -0.63
N ALA A 170 -18.97 -10.99 -1.14
CA ALA A 170 -18.82 -12.30 -0.51
C ALA A 170 -17.35 -12.75 -0.62
N ASP A 171 -16.78 -13.30 0.46
CA ASP A 171 -15.44 -13.88 0.50
C ASP A 171 -15.39 -15.24 -0.22
N ASP A 172 -15.89 -15.32 -1.45
CA ASP A 172 -16.08 -16.60 -2.18
C ASP A 172 -14.83 -17.06 -2.96
N VAL A 173 -13.66 -16.50 -2.63
CA VAL A 173 -12.38 -17.02 -3.11
C VAL A 173 -11.86 -17.95 -2.04
N GLY A 174 -12.19 -19.24 -2.15
CA GLY A 174 -11.58 -20.28 -1.32
C GLY A 174 -10.07 -20.08 -1.32
N GLU A 175 -9.48 -20.10 -0.13
CA GLU A 175 -8.04 -20.20 0.08
C GLU A 175 -7.56 -21.45 -0.67
N LYS A 176 -7.23 -21.32 -1.96
CA LYS A 176 -6.29 -22.26 -2.55
C LYS A 176 -4.99 -21.93 -1.86
N GLU A 177 -4.60 -22.80 -0.94
CA GLU A 177 -3.25 -22.88 -0.40
C GLU A 177 -2.27 -22.78 -1.57
N TYR A 178 -1.72 -21.58 -1.79
CA TYR A 178 -0.53 -21.40 -2.58
C TYR A 178 0.63 -21.59 -1.61
N VAL A 179 1.02 -22.86 -1.43
CA VAL A 179 2.28 -23.29 -0.83
C VAL A 179 3.42 -23.01 -1.81
#